data_AF-A0A0Q8LUL9-F1
#
_entry.id   AF-A0A0Q8LUL9-F1
#
_cell.length_a   1.000
_cell.length_b   1.000
_cell.length_c   1.000
_cell.angle_alpha   90.00
_cell.angle_beta   90.00
_cell.angle_gamma   90.00
#
_symmetry.space_group_name_H-M   'P 1'
#
loop_
_entity.id
_entity.type
_entity.pdbx_description
1 polymer ?
#
loop_
_entity_poly.entity_id
_entity_poly.type
_entity_poly.pdbx_seq_one_letter_code
_entity_poly.pdbx_strand_id
1 'polypeptide(L)'
;MLIARDARVSESAHPPELIAAAALQLLDGDIVRLHAMVDIEDLSSSPNHITELWRASSEVDLLSGESKWSELASGLRAAVVAATAVLDAARNA
;
A
#
# COMPACT_ATOMS: atom_id res chain seq x y z
N MET A 1 15.14 47.50 -15.58
CA MET A 1 16.19 46.66 -14.99
C MET A 1 15.52 45.43 -14.41
N LEU A 2 15.54 44.32 -15.15
CA LEU A 2 15.00 43.03 -14.69
C LEU A 2 15.97 42.45 -13.65
N ILE A 3 15.48 42.16 -12.45
CA ILE A 3 16.20 41.30 -11.50
C ILE A 3 15.49 39.95 -11.48
N ALA A 4 16.30 38.93 -11.65
CA ALA A 4 15.97 37.56 -11.97
C ALA A 4 15.01 36.92 -10.97
N ARG A 5 14.12 36.09 -11.55
CA ARG A 5 13.46 34.97 -10.89
C ARG A 5 14.53 34.13 -10.21
N ASP A 6 14.57 34.14 -8.89
CA ASP A 6 15.28 33.10 -8.18
C ASP A 6 14.45 31.82 -8.24
N ALA A 7 15.11 30.78 -8.69
CA ALA A 7 14.51 29.58 -9.21
C ALA A 7 14.03 28.71 -8.05
N ARG A 8 12.76 28.29 -8.18
CA ARG A 8 12.18 27.03 -7.70
C ARG A 8 12.86 26.45 -6.45
N VAL A 9 12.17 26.61 -5.32
CA VAL A 9 12.19 25.64 -4.23
C VAL A 9 12.23 24.26 -4.88
N SER A 10 13.37 23.58 -4.73
CA SER A 10 13.60 22.26 -5.29
C SER A 10 12.50 21.35 -4.74
N GLU A 11 11.58 20.95 -5.62
CA GLU A 11 10.53 19.98 -5.32
C GLU A 11 11.22 18.81 -4.63
N SER A 12 10.88 18.63 -3.35
CA SER A 12 11.35 17.48 -2.60
C SER A 12 10.75 16.27 -3.29
N ALA A 13 11.53 15.60 -4.15
CA ALA A 13 11.13 14.35 -4.75
C ALA A 13 10.86 13.40 -3.58
N HIS A 14 9.58 13.16 -3.33
CA HIS A 14 9.16 12.22 -2.31
C HIS A 14 9.60 10.83 -2.78
N PRO A 15 10.44 10.11 -2.02
CA PRO A 15 10.82 8.77 -2.40
C PRO A 15 9.56 7.88 -2.44
N PRO A 16 9.53 6.84 -3.27
CA PRO A 16 8.42 5.90 -3.26
C PRO A 16 8.26 5.30 -1.85
N GLU A 17 7.00 5.14 -1.45
CA GLU A 17 6.59 4.64 -0.15
C GLU A 17 5.86 3.30 -0.31
N LEU A 18 6.14 2.37 0.62
CA LEU A 18 5.42 1.11 0.69
C LEU A 18 4.22 1.28 1.61
N ILE A 19 3.03 1.03 1.08
CA ILE A 19 1.78 1.05 1.82
C ILE A 19 1.33 -0.39 2.02
N ALA A 20 1.12 -0.78 3.27
CA ALA A 20 0.55 -2.07 3.63
C ALA A 20 -0.63 -1.85 4.57
N ALA A 21 -1.81 -2.31 4.17
CA ALA A 21 -3.03 -2.07 4.91
C ALA A 21 -3.87 -3.34 5.00
N ALA A 22 -4.60 -3.48 6.11
CA ALA A 22 -5.64 -4.47 6.28
C ALA A 22 -6.85 -3.85 6.96
N ALA A 23 -8.03 -4.31 6.58
CA ALA A 23 -9.29 -3.81 7.09
C ALA A 23 -10.28 -4.96 7.31
N LEU A 24 -11.13 -4.78 8.31
CA LEU A 24 -12.31 -5.61 8.55
C LEU A 24 -13.55 -4.75 8.37
N GLN A 25 -14.48 -5.24 7.54
CA GLN A 25 -15.77 -4.63 7.31
C GLN A 25 -16.85 -5.57 7.83
N LEU A 26 -17.65 -5.10 8.80
CA LEU A 26 -18.89 -5.78 9.19
C LEU A 26 -19.90 -5.64 8.05
N LEU A 27 -20.47 -6.76 7.59
CA LEU A 27 -21.57 -6.79 6.64
C LEU A 27 -22.88 -7.11 7.37
N ASP A 28 -23.94 -7.40 6.63
CA ASP A 28 -25.21 -7.79 7.21
C ASP A 28 -25.13 -9.17 7.88
N GLY A 29 -25.77 -9.30 9.05
CA GLY A 29 -25.75 -10.52 9.84
C GLY A 29 -24.41 -10.77 10.51
N ASP A 30 -23.99 -12.04 10.56
CA ASP A 30 -22.71 -12.47 11.16
C ASP A 30 -21.58 -12.57 10.12
N ILE A 31 -21.69 -11.89 8.98
CA ILE A 31 -20.66 -11.93 7.93
C ILE A 31 -19.70 -10.76 8.09
N VAL A 32 -18.40 -11.05 7.99
CA VAL A 32 -17.34 -10.05 7.91
C VAL A 32 -16.56 -10.19 6.62
N ARG A 33 -16.18 -9.06 6.04
CA ARG A 33 -15.27 -9.00 4.90
C ARG A 33 -13.91 -8.53 5.38
N LEU A 34 -12.90 -9.37 5.16
CA LEU A 34 -11.51 -9.09 5.45
C LEU A 34 -10.82 -8.66 4.17
N HIS A 35 -10.04 -7.58 4.23
CA HIS A 35 -9.27 -7.07 3.11
C HIS A 35 -7.84 -6.81 3.53
N ALA A 36 -6.90 -7.05 2.62
CA ALA A 36 -5.54 -6.56 2.76
C ALA A 36 -4.94 -6.21 1.40
N MET A 37 -4.01 -5.27 1.41
CA MET A 37 -3.31 -4.78 0.24
C MET A 37 -1.88 -4.38 0.56
N VAL A 38 -1.03 -4.44 -0.46
CA VAL A 38 0.31 -3.89 -0.47
C VAL A 38 0.51 -3.15 -1.78
N ASP A 39 0.77 -1.85 -1.68
CA ASP A 39 0.96 -0.94 -2.80
C ASP A 39 2.30 -0.19 -2.64
N ILE A 40 2.89 0.25 -3.75
CA ILE A 40 3.92 1.29 -3.75
C ILE A 40 3.29 2.57 -4.27
N GLU A 41 3.40 3.65 -3.50
CA GLU A 41 2.98 4.99 -3.90
C GLU A 41 4.20 5.84 -4.23
N ASP A 42 4.26 6.37 -5.45
CA ASP A 42 5.24 7.35 -5.90
C ASP A 42 4.57 8.72 -6.06
N LEU A 43 4.90 9.62 -5.12
CA LEU A 43 4.40 11.00 -5.07
C LEU A 43 5.26 11.97 -5.90
N SER A 44 6.40 11.50 -6.45
CA SER A 44 7.29 12.34 -7.26
C SER A 44 6.81 12.51 -8.70
N SER A 45 5.97 11.58 -9.17
CA SER A 45 5.33 11.65 -10.48
C SER A 45 3.95 12.34 -10.37
N SER A 46 3.63 13.20 -11.35
CA SER A 46 2.29 13.78 -11.49
C SER A 46 1.62 13.20 -12.74
N PRO A 47 0.46 12.53 -12.62
CA PRO A 47 -0.25 12.21 -11.37
C PRO A 47 0.50 11.18 -10.51
N ASN A 48 0.19 11.14 -9.21
CA ASN A 48 0.74 10.14 -8.29
C ASN A 48 0.60 8.75 -8.90
N HIS A 49 1.69 7.99 -8.92
CA HIS A 49 1.69 6.65 -9.46
C HIS A 49 1.55 5.63 -8.33
N ILE A 50 0.47 4.85 -8.36
CA ILE A 50 0.23 3.75 -7.42
C ILE A 50 0.44 2.43 -8.16
N THR A 51 1.35 1.60 -7.66
CA THR A 51 1.58 0.24 -8.15
C THR A 51 1.05 -0.76 -7.14
N GLU A 52 -0.03 -1.45 -7.47
CA GLU A 52 -0.54 -2.55 -6.67
C GLU A 52 0.37 -3.78 -6.81
N LEU A 53 0.89 -4.27 -5.69
CA LEU A 53 1.75 -5.45 -5.65
C LEU A 53 1.00 -6.69 -5.20
N TRP A 54 0.04 -6.52 -4.29
CA TRP A 54 -0.74 -7.61 -3.76
C TRP A 54 -2.06 -7.12 -3.18
N ARG A 55 -3.11 -7.91 -3.38
CA ARG A 55 -4.44 -7.68 -2.81
C ARG A 55 -5.10 -9.00 -2.49
N ALA A 56 -5.77 -9.06 -1.35
CA ALA A 56 -6.62 -10.18 -0.97
C ALA A 56 -7.90 -9.69 -0.29
N SER A 57 -8.98 -10.42 -0.52
CA SER A 57 -10.25 -10.21 0.17
C SER A 57 -10.95 -11.54 0.43
N SER A 58 -11.60 -11.68 1.58
CA SER A 58 -12.38 -12.86 1.92
C SER A 58 -13.63 -12.47 2.71
N GLU A 59 -14.77 -13.04 2.37
CA GLU A 59 -16.01 -12.94 3.14
C GLU A 59 -16.21 -14.21 3.93
N VAL A 60 -16.41 -14.07 5.24
CA VAL A 60 -16.42 -15.19 6.17
C VAL A 60 -17.43 -14.92 7.28
N ASP A 61 -17.99 -15.98 7.85
CA ASP A 61 -18.72 -15.88 9.12
C ASP A 61 -17.80 -15.36 10.23
N LEU A 62 -18.34 -14.56 11.14
CA LEU A 62 -17.63 -13.89 12.23
C LEU A 62 -16.89 -14.91 13.11
N LEU A 63 -17.50 -16.07 13.35
CA LEU A 63 -16.90 -17.17 14.12
C LEU A 63 -15.69 -17.80 13.42
N SER A 64 -15.63 -17.74 12.08
CA SER A 64 -14.50 -18.21 11.28
C SER A 64 -13.48 -17.10 11.00
N GLY A 65 -13.78 -15.85 11.40
CA GLY A 65 -13.02 -14.66 11.09
C GLY A 65 -11.58 -14.69 11.58
N GLU A 66 -11.31 -15.26 12.76
CA GLU A 66 -9.96 -15.30 13.33
C GLU A 66 -8.96 -16.14 12.51
N SER A 67 -9.39 -17.34 12.09
CA SER A 67 -8.57 -18.22 11.25
C SER A 67 -8.25 -17.55 9.91
N LYS A 68 -9.27 -16.93 9.31
CA LYS A 68 -9.14 -16.25 8.01
C LYS A 68 -8.35 -14.95 8.11
N TRP A 69 -8.44 -14.24 9.23
CA TRP A 69 -7.57 -13.12 9.55
C TRP A 69 -6.11 -13.55 9.70
N SER A 70 -5.84 -14.67 10.37
CA SER A 70 -4.48 -15.20 10.52
C SER A 70 -3.86 -15.57 9.18
N GLU A 71 -4.63 -16.21 8.30
CA GLU A 71 -4.22 -16.52 6.92
C GLU A 71 -3.91 -15.23 6.13
N LEU A 72 -4.82 -14.24 6.18
CA LEU A 72 -4.65 -12.95 5.52
C LEU A 72 -3.43 -12.19 6.04
N ALA A 73 -3.22 -12.14 7.35
CA ALA A 73 -2.09 -11.47 7.98
C ALA A 73 -0.75 -12.14 7.62
N SER A 74 -0.74 -13.47 7.49
CA SER A 74 0.43 -14.21 6.99
C SER A 74 0.74 -13.84 5.53
N GLY A 75 -0.29 -13.83 4.68
CA GLY A 75 -0.17 -13.39 3.28
C GLY A 75 0.32 -11.95 3.16
N LEU A 76 -0.22 -11.04 3.95
CA LEU A 76 0.20 -9.64 4.00
C LEU A 76 1.67 -9.49 4.39
N ARG A 77 2.14 -10.21 5.41
CA ARG A 77 3.56 -10.19 5.80
C ARG A 77 4.47 -10.69 4.68
N ALA A 78 4.09 -11.79 4.01
CA ALA A 78 4.85 -12.30 2.88
C ALA A 78 4.89 -11.32 1.71
N ALA A 79 3.75 -10.68 1.41
CA ALA A 79 3.64 -9.64 0.38
C ALA A 79 4.51 -8.42 0.70
N VAL A 80 4.52 -7.95 1.96
CA VAL A 80 5.39 -6.85 2.40
C VAL A 80 6.86 -7.21 2.22
N VAL A 81 7.28 -8.42 2.61
CA VAL A 81 8.68 -8.87 2.44
C VAL A 81 9.08 -8.86 0.96
N ALA A 82 8.22 -9.36 0.07
CA ALA A 82 8.47 -9.35 -1.37
C ALA A 82 8.49 -7.91 -1.93
N ALA A 83 7.58 -7.06 -1.47
CA ALA A 83 7.45 -5.67 -1.92
C ALA A 83 8.63 -4.78 -1.50
N THR A 84 9.20 -5.01 -0.32
CA THR A 84 10.42 -4.29 0.12
C THR A 84 11.57 -4.49 -0.87
N ALA A 85 11.75 -5.71 -1.40
CA ALA A 85 12.79 -5.96 -2.39
C ALA A 85 12.55 -5.17 -3.70
N VAL A 86 11.29 -5.00 -4.10
CA VAL A 86 10.91 -4.17 -5.27
C VAL A 86 11.18 -2.70 -4.99
N LEU A 87 10.81 -2.20 -3.81
CA LEU A 87 11.04 -0.82 -3.43
C LEU A 87 12.54 -0.48 -3.34
N ASP A 88 13.34 -1.38 -2.77
CA ASP A 88 14.78 -1.21 -2.69
C ASP A 88 15.42 -1.19 -4.07
N ALA A 89 14.94 -2.02 -5.01
CA ALA A 89 15.39 -1.96 -6.40
C ALA A 89 15.03 -0.62 -7.05
N ALA A 90 13.82 -0.10 -6.84
CA ALA A 90 13.37 1.17 -7.38
C ALA A 90 14.14 2.38 -6.82
N ARG A 91 14.56 2.33 -5.56
CA ARG A 91 15.35 3.39 -4.91
C ARG A 91 16.80 3.46 -5.38
N ASN A 92 17.34 2.36 -5.89
CA ASN A 92 18.74 2.24 -6.32
C ASN A 92 18.92 2.29 -7.85
N ALA A 93 17.84 2.43 -8.60
CA ALA A 93 17.82 2.56 -10.06
C ALA A 93 17.93 4.02 -10.49
#